data_AF-A0A955YA03-F1
#
_entry.id   AF-A0A955YA03-F1
#
_cell.length_a   1.000
_cell.length_b   1.000
_cell.length_c   1.000
_cell.angle_alpha   90.00
_cell.angle_beta   90.00
_cell.angle_gamma   90.00
#
_symmetry.space_group_name_H-M   'P 1'
#
loop_
_entity.id
_entity.type
_entity.pdbx_description
1 polymer ?
#
loop_
_entity_poly.entity_id
_entity_poly.type
_entity_poly.pdbx_seq_one_letter_code
_entity_poly.pdbx_strand_id
1 'polypeptide(L)'
;MFALLLACSSAPRVVCTDADTPIAEGLACGDAMEATRYLRQLTGLPLPGVDAAEAVLAAHTADPDAARVWLDGIRARAAILGAATGQEAGALRSHEVWAFTQGRAAVRSDDPVGNLAASLVSVRITDDAEELALTETDIEGWITFASLAHEVRGKGPITVSIADRAAVYEMAVERFRQGDRAEKVALVSLGAFWPEVVRRWKAAPYAQQQRFIQAAVLPEAAATTSLAWVEAVLESDLVTNVDALHGALGPLALEAR
;
A
#
# COMPACT_ATOMS: atom_id res chain seq x y z
N MET A 1 -4.68 51.02 9.59
CA MET A 1 -5.17 50.45 8.31
C MET A 1 -4.01 49.69 7.68
N PHE A 2 -3.78 48.45 8.12
CA PHE A 2 -2.69 47.59 7.63
C PHE A 2 -3.23 46.81 6.42
N ALA A 3 -2.72 47.11 5.24
CA ALA A 3 -2.95 46.29 4.06
C ALA A 3 -2.08 45.04 4.18
N LEU A 4 -2.71 43.89 4.46
CA LEU A 4 -2.10 42.59 4.20
C LEU A 4 -1.99 42.44 2.67
N LEU A 5 -0.76 42.53 2.17
CA LEU A 5 -0.41 42.02 0.85
C LEU A 5 -0.49 40.49 0.93
N LEU A 6 -1.64 39.94 0.51
CA LEU A 6 -1.73 38.58 -0.01
C LEU A 6 -0.89 38.55 -1.29
N ALA A 7 0.39 38.24 -1.15
CA ALA A 7 1.18 37.77 -2.27
C ALA A 7 0.57 36.42 -2.69
N CYS A 8 -0.21 36.42 -3.76
CA CYS A 8 -0.42 35.22 -4.56
C CYS A 8 0.96 34.69 -4.94
N SER A 9 1.44 33.67 -4.24
CA SER A 9 2.61 32.91 -4.66
C SER A 9 2.25 32.20 -5.95
N SER A 10 2.56 32.84 -7.07
CA SER A 10 2.61 32.22 -8.39
C SER A 10 3.89 31.40 -8.51
N ALA A 11 4.15 30.51 -7.56
CA ALA A 11 5.23 29.54 -7.70
C ALA A 11 4.92 28.72 -8.96
N PRO A 12 5.87 28.64 -9.92
CA PRO A 12 5.66 27.84 -11.11
C PRO A 12 5.37 26.41 -10.70
N ARG A 13 4.25 25.87 -11.20
CA ARG A 13 3.87 24.49 -10.97
C ARG A 13 4.92 23.59 -11.60
N VAL A 14 5.57 22.75 -10.81
CA VAL A 14 6.59 21.82 -11.32
C VAL A 14 5.87 20.67 -12.01
N VAL A 15 6.14 20.49 -13.31
CA VAL A 15 5.62 19.36 -14.07
C VAL A 15 6.79 18.45 -14.42
N CYS A 16 6.84 17.29 -13.78
CA CYS A 16 7.86 16.28 -14.07
C CYS A 16 7.42 15.41 -15.24
N THR A 17 8.04 15.61 -16.40
CA THR A 17 7.84 14.80 -17.60
C THR A 17 8.97 13.80 -17.86
N ASP A 18 10.14 14.03 -17.24
CA ASP A 18 11.35 13.23 -17.36
C ASP A 18 12.14 13.31 -16.04
N ALA A 19 12.94 12.29 -15.72
CA ALA A 19 13.71 12.22 -14.49
C ALA A 19 14.86 13.23 -14.43
N ASP A 20 15.45 13.59 -15.57
CA ASP A 20 16.60 14.50 -15.64
C ASP A 20 16.18 15.98 -15.60
N THR A 21 14.87 16.27 -15.70
CA THR A 21 14.33 17.62 -15.68
C THR A 21 14.69 18.32 -14.36
N PRO A 22 15.49 19.40 -14.38
CA PRO A 22 15.90 20.08 -13.16
C PRO A 22 14.71 20.76 -12.49
N ILE A 23 14.63 20.64 -11.16
CA ILE A 23 13.64 21.35 -10.35
C ILE A 23 14.33 22.47 -9.54
N ALA A 24 15.53 22.22 -9.02
CA ALA A 24 16.35 23.18 -8.28
C ALA A 24 17.85 22.82 -8.36
N GLU A 25 18.73 23.59 -7.72
CA GLU A 25 20.16 23.32 -7.74
C GLU A 25 20.51 21.99 -7.06
N GLY A 26 20.97 21.03 -7.86
CA GLY A 26 21.27 19.68 -7.38
C GLY A 26 20.03 18.84 -7.04
N LEU A 27 18.87 19.21 -7.62
CA LEU A 27 17.62 18.46 -7.51
C LEU A 27 16.95 18.32 -8.89
N ALA A 28 16.54 17.11 -9.24
CA ALA A 28 15.85 16.80 -10.49
C ALA A 28 14.52 16.10 -10.24
N CYS A 29 13.69 15.99 -11.27
CA CYS A 29 12.42 15.28 -11.23
C CYS A 29 12.55 13.81 -10.83
N GLY A 30 13.70 13.18 -11.09
CA GLY A 30 14.03 11.85 -10.57
C GLY A 30 13.92 11.77 -9.05
N ASP A 31 14.27 12.82 -8.33
CA ASP A 31 14.22 12.85 -6.86
C ASP A 31 12.77 12.86 -6.35
N ALA A 32 11.90 13.63 -7.01
CA ALA A 32 10.48 13.63 -6.74
C ALA A 32 9.81 12.30 -7.12
N MET A 33 10.27 11.66 -8.20
CA MET A 33 9.83 10.33 -8.59
C MET A 33 10.24 9.27 -7.58
N GLU A 34 11.44 9.37 -6.98
CA GLU A 34 11.88 8.48 -5.89
C GLU A 34 11.03 8.64 -4.62
N ALA A 35 10.71 9.88 -4.22
CA ALA A 35 9.78 10.12 -3.12
C ALA A 35 8.38 9.54 -3.42
N THR A 36 7.88 9.76 -4.64
CA THR A 36 6.61 9.19 -5.10
C THR A 36 6.65 7.67 -5.07
N ARG A 37 7.75 7.07 -5.53
CA ARG A 37 7.97 5.63 -5.57
C ARG A 37 7.89 5.02 -4.17
N TYR A 38 8.61 5.60 -3.20
CA TYR A 38 8.54 5.19 -1.81
C TYR A 38 7.11 5.27 -1.25
N LEU A 39 6.41 6.38 -1.45
CA LEU A 39 5.02 6.53 -0.98
C LEU A 39 4.06 5.52 -1.63
N ARG A 40 4.26 5.18 -2.91
CA ARG A 40 3.51 4.11 -3.59
C ARG A 40 3.77 2.75 -2.95
N GLN A 41 5.02 2.44 -2.61
CA GLN A 41 5.35 1.19 -1.90
C GLN A 41 4.68 1.13 -0.53
N LEU A 42 4.64 2.24 0.21
CA LEU A 42 3.97 2.29 1.52
C LEU A 42 2.45 2.15 1.44
N THR A 43 1.84 2.62 0.36
CA THR A 43 0.38 2.77 0.29
C THR A 43 -0.27 1.70 -0.57
N GLY A 44 0.46 1.11 -1.52
CA GLY A 44 -0.10 0.24 -2.55
C GLY A 44 -0.87 0.95 -3.65
N LEU A 45 -0.96 2.28 -3.58
CA LEU A 45 -1.86 3.08 -4.40
C LEU A 45 -1.07 3.91 -5.44
N PRO A 46 -1.64 4.15 -6.62
CA PRO A 46 -1.08 5.13 -7.54
C PRO A 46 -1.19 6.53 -6.93
N LEU A 47 -0.12 7.32 -7.04
CA LEU A 47 -0.08 8.69 -6.51
C LEU A 47 0.03 9.71 -7.63
N PRO A 48 -0.62 10.89 -7.50
CA PRO A 48 -0.38 12.01 -8.39
C PRO A 48 1.02 12.57 -8.12
N GLY A 49 1.97 12.33 -9.03
CA GLY A 49 3.37 12.76 -8.86
C GLY A 49 3.59 14.28 -8.75
N VAL A 50 2.58 15.09 -9.07
CA VAL A 50 2.62 16.56 -8.97
C VAL A 50 2.74 17.02 -7.52
N ASP A 51 2.07 16.34 -6.57
CA ASP A 51 2.07 16.74 -5.16
C ASP A 51 3.43 16.45 -4.50
N ALA A 52 4.09 15.36 -4.89
CA ALA A 52 5.41 15.00 -4.37
C ALA A 52 6.50 15.94 -4.90
N ALA A 53 6.47 16.31 -6.19
CA ALA A 53 7.46 17.23 -6.77
C ALA A 53 7.41 18.63 -6.13
N GLU A 54 6.22 19.16 -5.93
CA GLU A 54 6.02 20.45 -5.25
C GLU A 54 6.51 20.40 -3.80
N ALA A 55 6.21 19.31 -3.07
CA ALA A 55 6.66 19.12 -1.70
C ALA A 55 8.19 19.00 -1.58
N VAL A 56 8.84 18.24 -2.46
CA VAL A 56 10.31 18.08 -2.46
C VAL A 56 10.99 19.42 -2.79
N LEU A 57 10.46 20.20 -3.76
CA LEU A 57 10.96 21.54 -4.05
C LEU A 57 10.81 22.48 -2.86
N ALA A 58 9.66 22.47 -2.19
CA ALA A 58 9.42 23.30 -1.01
C ALA A 58 10.43 22.98 0.10
N ALA A 59 10.69 21.70 0.35
CA ALA A 59 11.71 21.23 1.29
C ALA A 59 13.09 21.78 0.96
N HIS A 60 13.49 21.61 -0.30
CA HIS A 60 14.79 22.02 -0.79
C HIS A 60 14.99 23.54 -0.70
N THR A 61 13.94 24.33 -0.96
CA THR A 61 14.00 25.79 -0.85
C THR A 61 14.21 26.25 0.60
N ALA A 62 13.69 25.50 1.58
CA ALA A 62 13.87 25.80 2.98
C ALA A 62 15.27 25.41 3.50
N ASP A 63 15.74 24.20 3.14
CA ASP A 63 17.07 23.69 3.49
C ASP A 63 17.53 22.63 2.47
N PRO A 64 18.43 23.00 1.52
CA PRO A 64 18.91 22.10 0.48
C PRO A 64 19.66 20.88 1.03
N ASP A 65 20.44 21.04 2.09
CA ASP A 65 21.29 19.97 2.61
C ASP A 65 20.43 18.97 3.39
N ALA A 66 19.50 19.46 4.21
CA ALA A 66 18.53 18.60 4.89
C ALA A 66 17.64 17.83 3.91
N ALA A 67 17.18 18.49 2.83
CA ALA A 67 16.37 17.83 1.80
C ALA A 67 17.12 16.68 1.09
N ARG A 68 18.42 16.83 0.82
CA ARG A 68 19.24 15.76 0.22
C ARG A 68 19.42 14.58 1.17
N VAL A 69 19.74 14.83 2.45
CA VAL A 69 19.86 13.76 3.46
C VAL A 69 18.55 12.99 3.60
N TRP A 70 17.42 13.72 3.63
CA TRP A 70 16.09 13.12 3.67
C TRP A 70 15.80 12.24 2.44
N LEU A 71 16.09 12.73 1.22
CA LEU A 71 15.95 11.96 -0.01
C LEU A 71 16.83 10.71 -0.04
N ASP A 72 18.07 10.79 0.46
CA ASP A 72 18.95 9.62 0.56
C ASP A 72 18.37 8.56 1.52
N GLY A 73 17.78 8.99 2.63
CA GLY A 73 17.03 8.11 3.53
C GLY A 73 15.85 7.43 2.83
N ILE A 74 15.06 8.18 2.08
CA ILE A 74 13.95 7.64 1.28
C ILE A 74 14.44 6.62 0.26
N ARG A 75 15.48 6.95 -0.52
CA ARG A 75 16.03 6.05 -1.56
C ARG A 75 16.51 4.73 -0.93
N ALA A 76 17.18 4.80 0.21
CA ALA A 76 17.65 3.61 0.92
C ALA A 76 16.48 2.71 1.36
N ARG A 77 15.41 3.27 1.95
CA ARG A 77 14.22 2.49 2.35
C ARG A 77 13.45 1.96 1.14
N ALA A 78 13.31 2.76 0.10
CA ALA A 78 12.65 2.35 -1.14
C ALA A 78 13.40 1.23 -1.88
N ALA A 79 14.73 1.19 -1.76
CA ALA A 79 15.55 0.09 -2.28
C ALA A 79 15.33 -1.20 -1.47
N ILE A 80 15.24 -1.11 -0.14
CA ILE A 80 14.93 -2.26 0.73
C ILE A 80 13.55 -2.84 0.39
N LEU A 81 12.52 -1.99 0.34
CA LEU A 81 11.16 -2.41 -0.02
C LEU A 81 11.07 -2.98 -1.43
N GLY A 82 11.78 -2.38 -2.39
CA GLY A 82 11.77 -2.81 -3.80
C GLY A 82 12.55 -4.10 -4.08
N ALA A 83 13.43 -4.52 -3.17
CA ALA A 83 14.18 -5.78 -3.26
C ALA A 83 13.39 -6.97 -2.70
N ALA A 84 12.48 -6.72 -1.76
CA ALA A 84 11.64 -7.75 -1.16
C ALA A 84 10.46 -8.14 -2.07
N THR A 85 9.94 -9.34 -1.87
CA THR A 85 8.72 -9.82 -2.54
C THR A 85 7.88 -10.65 -1.59
N GLY A 86 6.65 -10.98 -1.96
CA GLY A 86 5.86 -11.90 -1.17
C GLY A 86 5.41 -11.33 0.17
N GLN A 87 5.25 -12.24 1.14
CA GLN A 87 4.94 -11.89 2.52
C GLN A 87 6.07 -11.08 3.20
N GLU A 88 7.33 -11.29 2.81
CA GLU A 88 8.46 -10.49 3.30
C GLU A 88 8.28 -9.01 2.96
N ALA A 89 7.92 -8.70 1.71
CA ALA A 89 7.63 -7.33 1.30
C ALA A 89 6.40 -6.75 2.03
N GLY A 90 5.35 -7.55 2.26
CA GLY A 90 4.18 -7.14 3.03
C GLY A 90 4.53 -6.79 4.48
N ALA A 91 5.34 -7.63 5.13
CA ALA A 91 5.84 -7.40 6.48
C ALA A 91 6.73 -6.15 6.58
N LEU A 92 7.70 -5.98 5.66
CA LEU A 92 8.56 -4.80 5.64
C LEU A 92 7.75 -3.52 5.43
N ARG A 93 6.79 -3.53 4.49
CA ARG A 93 5.90 -2.40 4.25
C ARG A 93 5.06 -2.07 5.48
N SER A 94 4.50 -3.08 6.14
CA SER A 94 3.71 -2.90 7.36
C SER A 94 4.54 -2.34 8.51
N HIS A 95 5.80 -2.79 8.65
CA HIS A 95 6.75 -2.25 9.60
C HIS A 95 7.10 -0.78 9.31
N GLU A 96 7.27 -0.38 8.06
CA GLU A 96 7.50 1.02 7.70
C GLU A 96 6.30 1.91 8.05
N VAL A 97 5.09 1.40 7.81
CA VAL A 97 3.87 2.09 8.20
C VAL A 97 3.79 2.22 9.72
N TRP A 98 4.12 1.17 10.47
CA TRP A 98 4.24 1.26 11.92
C TRP A 98 5.28 2.31 12.33
N ALA A 99 6.49 2.26 11.77
CA ALA A 99 7.54 3.23 12.04
C ALA A 99 7.11 4.66 11.72
N PHE A 100 6.32 4.88 10.67
CA PHE A 100 5.71 6.17 10.35
C PHE A 100 4.83 6.68 11.48
N THR A 101 3.94 5.82 12.02
CA THR A 101 3.08 6.20 13.16
C THR A 101 3.87 6.50 14.43
N GLN A 102 5.07 5.92 14.57
CA GLN A 102 5.97 6.14 15.71
C GLN A 102 6.92 7.34 15.49
N GLY A 103 6.86 8.00 14.33
CA GLY A 103 7.78 9.09 13.97
C GLY A 103 9.23 8.62 13.72
N ARG A 104 9.41 7.35 13.35
CA ARG A 104 10.70 6.67 13.12
C ARG A 104 10.97 6.31 11.65
N ALA A 105 9.99 6.46 10.76
CA ALA A 105 10.18 6.20 9.33
C ALA A 105 10.99 7.31 8.64
N ALA A 106 11.49 7.02 7.43
CA ALA A 106 12.23 7.98 6.60
C ALA A 106 11.38 9.18 6.17
N VAL A 107 10.07 8.97 6.03
CA VAL A 107 9.08 10.05 5.94
C VAL A 107 8.40 10.14 7.29
N ARG A 108 8.30 11.35 7.85
CA ARG A 108 7.60 11.66 9.09
C ARG A 108 6.38 12.53 8.81
N SER A 109 5.46 12.64 9.76
CA SER A 109 4.25 13.47 9.58
C SER A 109 4.55 14.96 9.39
N ASP A 110 5.67 15.45 9.94
CA ASP A 110 6.16 16.82 9.83
C ASP A 110 7.02 17.06 8.58
N ASP A 111 7.30 16.02 7.79
CA ASP A 111 8.04 16.15 6.55
C ASP A 111 7.20 16.81 5.45
N PRO A 112 7.86 17.36 4.40
CA PRO A 112 7.19 17.98 3.25
C PRO A 112 6.12 17.11 2.58
N VAL A 113 6.35 15.79 2.51
CA VAL A 113 5.37 14.81 1.99
C VAL A 113 4.64 14.06 3.11
N GLY A 114 4.85 14.43 4.36
CA GLY A 114 4.31 13.76 5.54
C GLY A 114 2.79 13.75 5.61
N ASN A 115 2.17 14.88 5.29
CA ASN A 115 0.71 14.98 5.21
C ASN A 115 0.12 14.13 4.07
N LEU A 116 0.83 14.06 2.94
CA LEU A 116 0.45 13.18 1.82
C LEU A 116 0.58 11.72 2.26
N ALA A 117 1.70 11.33 2.88
CA ALA A 117 1.89 9.99 3.42
C ALA A 117 0.80 9.62 4.45
N ALA A 118 0.49 10.51 5.39
CA ALA A 118 -0.51 10.29 6.41
C ALA A 118 -1.91 10.06 5.83
N SER A 119 -2.31 10.84 4.83
CA SER A 119 -3.63 10.71 4.20
C SER A 119 -3.77 9.45 3.35
N LEU A 120 -2.68 8.92 2.82
CA LEU A 120 -2.68 7.74 1.96
C LEU A 120 -2.53 6.43 2.74
N VAL A 121 -1.76 6.45 3.82
CA VAL A 121 -1.45 5.25 4.59
C VAL A 121 -2.68 4.78 5.38
N SER A 122 -3.55 5.69 5.87
CA SER A 122 -4.83 5.35 6.51
C SER A 122 -4.76 4.15 7.47
N VAL A 123 -3.94 4.27 8.51
CA VAL A 123 -3.74 3.22 9.53
C VAL A 123 -5.03 2.96 10.31
N ARG A 124 -5.36 1.69 10.51
CA ARG A 124 -6.52 1.23 11.28
C ARG A 124 -6.15 0.73 12.66
N ILE A 125 -5.06 -0.03 12.76
CA ILE A 125 -4.51 -0.51 14.03
C ILE A 125 -3.01 -0.78 13.90
N THR A 126 -2.28 -0.61 15.00
CA THR A 126 -0.88 -0.99 15.13
C THR A 126 -0.72 -2.09 16.16
N ASP A 127 0.33 -2.89 16.01
CA ASP A 127 0.82 -3.84 16.99
C ASP A 127 2.28 -3.50 17.30
N ASP A 128 2.52 -2.94 18.49
CA ASP A 128 3.86 -2.54 18.92
C ASP A 128 4.75 -3.72 19.31
N ALA A 129 4.18 -4.88 19.66
CA ALA A 129 4.96 -6.06 20.02
C ALA A 129 5.57 -6.72 18.77
N GLU A 130 4.81 -6.74 17.68
CA GLU A 130 5.24 -7.29 16.40
C GLU A 130 5.82 -6.23 15.44
N GLU A 131 5.71 -4.95 15.81
CA GLU A 131 6.07 -3.77 15.00
C GLU A 131 5.38 -3.74 13.64
N LEU A 132 4.07 -4.00 13.63
CA LEU A 132 3.24 -4.06 12.42
C LEU A 132 2.10 -3.05 12.48
N ALA A 133 1.61 -2.66 11.30
CA ALA A 133 0.44 -1.81 11.14
C ALA A 133 -0.47 -2.35 10.03
N LEU A 134 -1.77 -2.41 10.34
CA LEU A 134 -2.83 -2.73 9.39
C LEU A 134 -3.41 -1.43 8.84
N THR A 135 -3.47 -1.30 7.51
CA THR A 135 -4.02 -0.13 6.84
C THR A 135 -5.35 -0.41 6.15
N GLU A 136 -6.04 0.65 5.77
CA GLU A 136 -7.23 0.54 4.92
C GLU A 136 -6.98 -0.22 3.61
N THR A 137 -5.85 0.06 2.93
CA THR A 137 -5.46 -0.68 1.73
C THR A 137 -5.41 -2.20 1.95
N ASP A 138 -4.95 -2.66 3.11
CA ASP A 138 -4.86 -4.10 3.40
C ASP A 138 -6.25 -4.73 3.48
N ILE A 139 -7.18 -4.07 4.17
CA ILE A 139 -8.56 -4.53 4.33
C ILE A 139 -9.29 -4.54 2.97
N GLU A 140 -9.14 -3.48 2.18
CA GLU A 140 -9.68 -3.43 0.82
C GLU A 140 -9.06 -4.48 -0.11
N GLY A 141 -7.78 -4.81 0.12
CA GLY A 141 -7.11 -5.94 -0.52
C GLY A 141 -7.83 -7.26 -0.26
N TRP A 142 -8.23 -7.52 0.98
CA TRP A 142 -8.99 -8.73 1.34
C TRP A 142 -10.42 -8.75 0.79
N ILE A 143 -11.10 -7.60 0.76
CA ILE A 143 -12.41 -7.50 0.08
C ILE A 143 -12.27 -7.88 -1.39
N THR A 144 -11.22 -7.39 -2.05
CA THR A 144 -11.03 -7.66 -3.47
C THR A 144 -10.55 -9.10 -3.72
N PHE A 145 -9.72 -9.65 -2.84
CA PHE A 145 -9.39 -11.08 -2.83
C PHE A 145 -10.64 -11.95 -2.66
N ALA A 146 -11.55 -11.59 -1.75
CA ALA A 146 -12.82 -12.29 -1.57
C ALA A 146 -13.68 -12.25 -2.85
N SER A 147 -13.70 -11.12 -3.57
CA SER A 147 -14.35 -11.05 -4.89
C SER A 147 -13.71 -12.02 -5.89
N LEU A 148 -12.39 -12.03 -5.99
CA LEU A 148 -11.66 -12.95 -6.86
C LEU A 148 -11.97 -14.42 -6.50
N ALA A 149 -11.97 -14.75 -5.20
CA ALA A 149 -12.32 -16.08 -4.69
C ALA A 149 -13.74 -16.50 -5.09
N HIS A 150 -14.70 -15.57 -5.06
CA HIS A 150 -16.08 -15.84 -5.49
C HIS A 150 -16.15 -16.11 -7.00
N GLU A 151 -15.43 -15.32 -7.79
CA GLU A 151 -15.35 -15.47 -9.25
C GLU A 151 -14.77 -16.83 -9.67
N VAL A 152 -13.65 -17.25 -9.07
CA VAL A 152 -13.01 -18.54 -9.41
C VAL A 152 -13.85 -19.76 -9.01
N ARG A 153 -14.83 -19.58 -8.12
CA ARG A 153 -15.83 -20.60 -7.75
C ARG A 153 -17.02 -20.63 -8.72
N GLY A 154 -16.93 -19.93 -9.84
CA GLY A 154 -17.96 -19.88 -10.87
C GLY A 154 -19.14 -18.98 -10.50
N LYS A 155 -18.95 -18.05 -9.56
CA LYS A 155 -19.93 -17.00 -9.24
C LYS A 155 -19.48 -15.67 -9.87
N GLY A 156 -20.27 -14.60 -9.75
CA GLY A 156 -19.87 -13.26 -10.20
C GLY A 156 -18.98 -12.55 -9.17
N PRO A 157 -18.41 -11.37 -9.46
CA PRO A 157 -17.76 -10.55 -8.43
C PRO A 157 -18.74 -10.18 -7.31
N ILE A 158 -18.23 -9.99 -6.09
CA ILE A 158 -19.06 -9.51 -4.97
C ILE A 158 -19.01 -7.99 -4.90
N THR A 159 -20.12 -7.39 -4.44
CA THR A 159 -20.17 -5.98 -4.07
C THR A 159 -20.52 -5.91 -2.58
N VAL A 160 -19.64 -5.31 -1.79
CA VAL A 160 -19.87 -5.05 -0.36
C VAL A 160 -20.47 -3.64 -0.22
N SER A 161 -21.62 -3.54 0.44
CA SER A 161 -22.27 -2.24 0.66
C SER A 161 -21.44 -1.36 1.61
N ILE A 162 -21.68 -0.04 1.60
CA ILE A 162 -21.00 0.87 2.54
C ILE A 162 -21.28 0.47 4.00
N ALA A 163 -22.51 0.04 4.29
CA ALA A 163 -22.90 -0.41 5.63
C ALA A 163 -22.13 -1.68 6.04
N ASP A 164 -22.00 -2.65 5.13
CA ASP A 164 -21.30 -3.91 5.42
C ASP A 164 -19.79 -3.73 5.50
N ARG A 165 -19.22 -2.74 4.79
CA ARG A 165 -17.78 -2.44 4.86
C ARG A 165 -17.32 -2.13 6.28
N ALA A 166 -18.13 -1.41 7.06
CA ALA A 166 -17.80 -1.14 8.46
C ALA A 166 -17.63 -2.45 9.26
N ALA A 167 -18.50 -3.44 9.06
CA ALA A 167 -18.37 -4.76 9.69
C ALA A 167 -17.12 -5.50 9.22
N VAL A 168 -16.80 -5.46 7.92
CA VAL A 168 -15.56 -6.06 7.39
C VAL A 168 -14.31 -5.45 8.02
N TYR A 169 -14.30 -4.13 8.23
CA TYR A 169 -13.16 -3.45 8.83
C TYR A 169 -12.95 -3.89 10.27
N GLU A 170 -14.03 -3.96 11.06
CA GLU A 170 -13.96 -4.46 12.43
C GLU A 170 -13.49 -5.92 12.49
N MET A 171 -13.98 -6.79 11.59
CA MET A 171 -13.53 -8.18 11.50
C MET A 171 -12.03 -8.28 11.20
N ALA A 172 -11.51 -7.53 10.23
CA ALA A 172 -10.10 -7.55 9.88
C ALA A 172 -9.21 -6.98 11.01
N VAL A 173 -9.66 -5.91 11.68
CA VAL A 173 -8.97 -5.33 12.84
C VAL A 173 -8.92 -6.33 14.00
N GLU A 174 -10.03 -7.02 14.29
CA GLU A 174 -10.05 -8.01 15.36
C GLU A 174 -9.18 -9.22 15.03
N ARG A 175 -9.22 -9.70 13.77
CA ARG A 175 -8.35 -10.77 13.30
C ARG A 175 -6.88 -10.39 13.42
N PHE A 176 -6.52 -9.16 13.07
CA PHE A 176 -5.16 -8.64 13.24
C PHE A 176 -4.77 -8.56 14.72
N ARG A 177 -5.66 -8.12 15.60
CA ARG A 177 -5.38 -8.01 17.05
C ARG A 177 -5.15 -9.38 17.70
N GLN A 178 -5.98 -10.37 17.36
CA GLN A 178 -5.96 -11.69 17.98
C GLN A 178 -4.97 -12.65 17.32
N GLY A 179 -4.64 -12.44 16.05
CA GLY A 179 -3.82 -13.35 15.27
C GLY A 179 -2.37 -13.43 15.74
N ASP A 180 -1.73 -14.54 15.41
CA ASP A 180 -0.27 -14.66 15.57
C ASP A 180 0.47 -13.79 14.53
N ARG A 181 1.80 -13.76 14.61
CA ARG A 181 2.61 -12.98 13.68
C ARG A 181 2.38 -13.39 12.22
N ALA A 182 2.21 -14.68 11.94
CA ALA A 182 2.03 -15.16 10.57
C ALA A 182 0.69 -14.71 10.00
N GLU A 183 -0.39 -14.79 10.78
CA GLU A 183 -1.70 -14.29 10.39
C GLU A 183 -1.71 -12.76 10.19
N LYS A 184 -1.05 -12.01 11.08
CA LYS A 184 -0.88 -10.55 10.95
C LYS A 184 -0.13 -10.19 9.67
N VAL A 185 0.96 -10.89 9.37
CA VAL A 185 1.73 -10.70 8.13
C VAL A 185 0.88 -11.04 6.91
N ALA A 186 0.12 -12.14 6.94
CA ALA A 186 -0.78 -12.49 5.85
C ALA A 186 -1.82 -11.37 5.60
N LEU A 187 -2.40 -10.80 6.66
CA LEU A 187 -3.38 -9.72 6.55
C LEU A 187 -2.83 -8.50 5.78
N VAL A 188 -1.56 -8.15 5.99
CA VAL A 188 -0.90 -6.98 5.36
C VAL A 188 -0.21 -7.32 4.03
N SER A 189 -0.37 -8.54 3.52
CA SER A 189 0.36 -9.07 2.34
C SER A 189 -0.45 -9.18 1.06
N LEU A 190 -1.63 -8.53 1.00
CA LEU A 190 -2.47 -8.49 -0.21
C LEU A 190 -2.71 -7.07 -0.74
N GLY A 191 -3.12 -6.14 0.13
CA GLY A 191 -3.57 -4.80 -0.28
C GLY A 191 -2.57 -4.08 -1.17
N ALA A 192 -1.33 -3.97 -0.72
CA ALA A 192 -0.30 -3.26 -1.45
C ALA A 192 0.11 -3.93 -2.79
N PHE A 193 -0.15 -5.23 -2.93
CA PHE A 193 0.16 -5.98 -4.15
C PHE A 193 -1.01 -6.03 -5.12
N TRP A 194 -2.19 -5.56 -4.73
CA TRP A 194 -3.40 -5.80 -5.50
C TRP A 194 -3.35 -5.32 -6.97
N PRO A 195 -2.77 -4.13 -7.29
CA PRO A 195 -2.58 -3.73 -8.69
C PRO A 195 -1.79 -4.75 -9.51
N GLU A 196 -0.74 -5.33 -8.90
CA GLU A 196 0.09 -6.36 -9.53
C GLU A 196 -0.65 -7.70 -9.63
N VAL A 197 -1.40 -8.09 -8.60
CA VAL A 197 -2.28 -9.27 -8.62
C VAL A 197 -3.24 -9.19 -9.79
N VAL A 198 -3.98 -8.08 -9.93
CA VAL A 198 -4.96 -7.90 -11.01
C VAL A 198 -4.29 -8.00 -12.38
N ARG A 199 -3.14 -7.35 -12.55
CA ARG A 199 -2.38 -7.37 -13.80
C ARG A 199 -1.93 -8.79 -14.15
N ARG A 200 -1.30 -9.50 -13.21
CA ARG A 200 -0.80 -10.86 -13.43
C ARG A 200 -1.92 -11.87 -13.57
N TRP A 201 -3.00 -11.75 -12.80
CA TRP A 201 -4.16 -12.64 -12.89
C TRP A 201 -4.82 -12.59 -14.27
N LYS A 202 -5.02 -11.39 -14.82
CA LYS A 202 -5.57 -11.21 -16.18
C LYS A 202 -4.66 -11.78 -17.28
N ALA A 203 -3.34 -11.75 -17.06
CA ALA A 203 -2.36 -12.31 -17.98
C ALA A 203 -2.07 -13.80 -17.76
N ALA A 204 -2.51 -14.37 -16.62
CA ALA A 204 -2.17 -15.72 -16.22
C ALA A 204 -2.88 -16.77 -17.11
N PRO A 205 -2.15 -17.76 -17.64
CA PRO A 205 -2.77 -18.90 -18.31
C PRO A 205 -3.68 -19.68 -17.35
N TYR A 206 -4.67 -20.37 -17.89
CA TYR A 206 -5.61 -21.17 -17.10
C TYR A 206 -4.93 -22.15 -16.13
N ALA A 207 -3.85 -22.81 -16.55
CA ALA A 207 -3.09 -23.74 -15.69
C ALA A 207 -2.45 -23.06 -14.47
N GLN A 208 -2.14 -21.76 -14.56
CA GLN A 208 -1.62 -20.98 -13.44
C GLN A 208 -2.77 -20.57 -12.49
N GLN A 209 -3.91 -20.16 -13.03
CA GLN A 209 -5.12 -19.90 -12.23
C GLN A 209 -5.60 -21.15 -11.49
N GLN A 210 -5.53 -22.33 -12.12
CA GLN A 210 -5.88 -23.61 -11.49
C GLN A 210 -4.95 -23.97 -10.32
N ARG A 211 -3.66 -23.62 -10.39
CA ARG A 211 -2.74 -23.83 -9.26
C ARG A 211 -3.18 -23.04 -8.02
N PHE A 212 -3.59 -21.79 -8.20
CA PHE A 212 -4.19 -21.00 -7.10
C PHE A 212 -5.44 -21.67 -6.56
N ILE A 213 -6.40 -22.02 -7.43
CA ILE A 213 -7.69 -22.60 -7.02
C ILE A 213 -7.53 -23.91 -6.25
N GLN A 214 -6.52 -24.73 -6.60
CA GLN A 214 -6.23 -25.99 -5.92
C GLN A 214 -5.52 -25.82 -4.58
N ALA A 215 -4.76 -24.75 -4.41
CA ALA A 215 -3.97 -24.50 -3.20
C ALA A 215 -4.71 -23.62 -2.18
N ALA A 216 -5.60 -22.73 -2.63
CA ALA A 216 -6.31 -21.78 -1.79
C ALA A 216 -7.39 -22.47 -0.91
N VAL A 217 -7.51 -22.00 0.33
CA VAL A 217 -8.57 -22.40 1.27
C VAL A 217 -9.77 -21.49 1.03
N LEU A 218 -10.51 -21.78 -0.04
CA LEU A 218 -11.69 -20.99 -0.43
C LEU A 218 -12.93 -21.49 0.33
N PRO A 219 -13.79 -20.58 0.84
CA PRO A 219 -15.01 -20.97 1.53
C PRO A 219 -15.94 -21.82 0.66
N GLU A 220 -16.75 -22.67 1.32
CA GLU A 220 -17.83 -23.37 0.64
C GLU A 220 -18.87 -22.37 0.12
N ALA A 221 -19.52 -22.71 -1.00
CA ALA A 221 -20.44 -21.82 -1.73
C ALA A 221 -21.77 -21.53 -0.98
N ALA A 222 -21.83 -21.79 0.33
CA ALA A 222 -23.01 -21.66 1.17
C ALA A 222 -23.29 -20.22 1.62
N ALA A 223 -22.33 -19.28 1.49
CA ALA A 223 -22.58 -17.89 1.84
C ALA A 223 -23.63 -17.27 0.90
N THR A 224 -24.71 -16.75 1.49
CA THR A 224 -25.84 -16.20 0.75
C THR A 224 -25.74 -14.69 0.52
N THR A 225 -24.77 -14.01 1.14
CA THR A 225 -24.55 -12.56 1.02
C THR A 225 -23.06 -12.25 0.79
N SER A 226 -22.76 -11.07 0.22
CA SER A 226 -21.38 -10.60 0.05
C SER A 226 -20.64 -10.51 1.39
N LEU A 227 -21.31 -10.03 2.45
CA LEU A 227 -20.71 -9.90 3.78
C LEU A 227 -20.33 -11.27 4.35
N ALA A 228 -21.25 -12.24 4.34
CA ALA A 228 -20.98 -13.59 4.84
C ALA A 228 -19.87 -14.29 4.04
N TRP A 229 -19.74 -13.97 2.75
CA TRP A 229 -18.63 -14.49 1.93
C TRP A 229 -17.28 -13.87 2.34
N VAL A 230 -17.21 -12.56 2.54
CA VAL A 230 -15.98 -11.89 3.02
C VAL A 230 -15.60 -12.38 4.41
N GLU A 231 -16.57 -12.51 5.31
CA GLU A 231 -16.39 -13.08 6.65
C GLU A 231 -15.77 -14.49 6.56
N ALA A 232 -16.36 -15.39 5.78
CA ALA A 232 -15.83 -16.74 5.62
C ALA A 232 -14.41 -16.78 5.02
N VAL A 233 -14.07 -15.82 4.13
CA VAL A 233 -12.69 -15.65 3.64
C VAL A 233 -11.76 -15.19 4.76
N LEU A 234 -12.16 -14.22 5.58
CA LEU A 234 -11.34 -13.69 6.68
C LEU A 234 -11.18 -14.69 7.85
N GLU A 235 -12.13 -15.60 8.02
CA GLU A 235 -12.08 -16.70 8.99
C GLU A 235 -11.28 -17.91 8.50
N SER A 236 -10.98 -17.96 7.20
CA SER A 236 -10.18 -19.05 6.62
C SER A 236 -8.69 -18.95 7.00
N ASP A 237 -7.89 -19.90 6.52
CA ASP A 237 -6.44 -19.86 6.65
C ASP A 237 -5.85 -18.79 5.72
N LEU A 238 -5.66 -17.60 6.28
CA LEU A 238 -5.14 -16.43 5.58
C LEU A 238 -3.73 -16.66 5.04
N VAL A 239 -2.88 -17.35 5.81
CA VAL A 239 -1.49 -17.63 5.43
C VAL A 239 -1.46 -18.49 4.19
N THR A 240 -2.21 -19.60 4.20
CA THR A 240 -2.31 -20.49 3.04
C THR A 240 -2.89 -19.78 1.81
N ASN A 241 -3.89 -18.91 1.99
CA ASN A 241 -4.46 -18.15 0.87
C ASN A 241 -3.48 -17.16 0.25
N VAL A 242 -2.69 -16.46 1.06
CA VAL A 242 -1.63 -15.57 0.58
C VAL A 242 -0.54 -16.36 -0.13
N ASP A 243 -0.07 -17.46 0.47
CA ASP A 243 0.94 -18.34 -0.14
C ASP A 243 0.46 -18.95 -1.46
N ALA A 244 -0.79 -19.38 -1.53
CA ALA A 244 -1.38 -19.89 -2.77
C ALA A 244 -1.38 -18.83 -3.87
N LEU A 245 -1.74 -17.58 -3.54
CA LEU A 245 -1.80 -16.49 -4.52
C LEU A 245 -0.40 -16.09 -5.01
N HIS A 246 0.53 -15.84 -4.10
CA HIS A 246 1.92 -15.49 -4.41
C HIS A 246 2.64 -16.66 -5.13
N GLY A 247 2.40 -17.90 -4.70
CA GLY A 247 2.96 -19.09 -5.36
C GLY A 247 2.42 -19.29 -6.78
N ALA A 248 1.13 -19.03 -7.00
CA ALA A 248 0.53 -19.13 -8.33
C ALA A 248 0.98 -18.00 -9.26
N LEU A 249 0.96 -16.74 -8.80
CA LEU A 249 1.26 -15.56 -9.63
C LEU A 249 2.76 -15.20 -9.68
N GLY A 250 3.59 -15.98 -8.98
CA GLY A 250 5.01 -15.68 -8.77
C GLY A 250 5.20 -14.58 -7.72
N PRO A 251 6.47 -14.32 -7.32
CA PRO A 251 6.75 -13.34 -6.28
C PRO A 251 6.19 -11.97 -6.68
N LEU A 252 5.23 -11.48 -5.89
CA LEU A 252 4.64 -10.15 -6.09
C LEU A 252 5.55 -9.12 -5.43
N ALA A 253 5.76 -8.00 -6.12
CA ALA A 253 6.51 -6.86 -5.62
C ALA A 253 5.56 -5.69 -5.36
N LEU A 254 5.93 -4.82 -4.43
CA LEU A 254 5.15 -3.60 -4.09
C LEU A 254 5.10 -2.60 -5.25
N GLU A 255 5.94 -2.80 -6.27
CA GLU A 255 5.90 -2.08 -7.54
C GLU A 255 5.67 -3.05 -8.69
N ALA A 256 4.64 -2.75 -9.50
CA ALA A 256 4.52 -3.32 -10.83
C ALA A 256 5.67 -2.80 -11.69
N ARG A 257 6.60 -3.68 -12.04
CA ARG A 257 7.65 -3.44 -13.04
C ARG A 257 7.09 -3.56 -14.45
#